data_AF-A0A8T7AFQ9-F1
#
_entry.id   AF-A0A8T7AFQ9-F1
#
_cell.length_a   1.000
_cell.length_b   1.000
_cell.length_c   1.000
_cell.angle_alpha   90.00
_cell.angle_beta   90.00
_cell.angle_gamma   90.00
#
_symmetry.space_group_name_H-M   'P 1'
#
loop_
_entity.id
_entity.type
_entity.pdbx_description
1 polymer ?
#
loop_
_entity_poly.entity_id
_entity_poly.type
_entity_poly.pdbx_seq_one_letter_code
_entity_poly.pdbx_strand_id
1 'polypeptide(L)'
;MFLRILGAVILISLSAGTYFIVKESRFFEESLIQFSVPVSLVRGRTDSDTLVVLLHGFNQPSSNLDGVKNTLAALEVDQRKSFDIMQPELPLGAMSLASHFDITAELLIAVDQAWANRQRLGKPYQEIIFVGHSYGAMLARKLYLVAQGEQAKAKFEPQLIHAAAKVAADPIIEPRPWADKVTRLVLLAGMNRGWSISHHMSIPRAFMMQAGVGVAYIVEFCTGLLPGVDRRLPVIMSLRRGAPFITQLRLQWIAMERGWLNSGKANGTVTVQLLGTVDDLVSPEDNTDLVSGANFVYMEVPGSGHNSIVDMDAELFETLAEKESAEARRKVFRDALSVTAGEPGHLFGRDERLVVEPDVTDLIFIIHGIRDEGYWTKKIARRVKSLGSQFTNRKIATETSTYGYFPMLSFLIPGARQEKVEWLMDKFTQAKARYPNAIFHYVGHSHGTYLLTRALQDYPSVEFGQVVFAGSVVRKEFEWHKYVPTRVSAVLNYVASADWVVAFFPKALESLNVQDLGSAGHAGFSESIDNQRLIRARAVDEYYEASSFVSGGHGAALQEQMWDN
;
A
#
# COMPACT_ATOMS: atom_id res chain seq x y z
N MET A 1 -28.21 -21.51 -5.54
CA MET A 1 -27.06 -20.64 -5.81
C MET A 1 -26.15 -20.50 -4.58
N PHE A 2 -26.68 -20.07 -3.42
CA PHE A 2 -25.93 -19.97 -2.15
C PHE A 2 -25.23 -21.28 -1.72
N LEU A 3 -25.92 -22.43 -1.78
CA LEU A 3 -25.34 -23.75 -1.49
C LEU A 3 -24.26 -24.21 -2.48
N ARG A 4 -24.28 -23.72 -3.73
CA ARG A 4 -23.23 -24.02 -4.73
C ARG A 4 -21.98 -23.17 -4.50
N ILE A 5 -22.15 -21.92 -4.04
CA ILE A 5 -21.05 -21.05 -3.63
C ILE A 5 -20.39 -21.60 -2.36
N LEU A 6 -21.18 -22.03 -1.37
CA LEU A 6 -20.67 -22.66 -0.15
C LEU A 6 -19.93 -23.97 -0.47
N GLY A 7 -20.48 -24.79 -1.39
CA GLY A 7 -19.82 -26.01 -1.86
C GLY A 7 -18.51 -25.74 -2.60
N ALA A 8 -18.42 -24.67 -3.40
CA ALA A 8 -17.18 -24.27 -4.08
C ALA A 8 -16.13 -23.73 -3.11
N VAL A 9 -16.52 -22.94 -2.09
CA VAL A 9 -15.60 -22.42 -1.05
C VAL A 9 -15.07 -23.56 -0.18
N ILE A 10 -15.91 -24.55 0.17
CA ILE A 10 -15.48 -25.74 0.91
C ILE A 10 -14.57 -26.63 0.06
N LEU A 11 -14.86 -26.81 -1.24
CA LEU A 11 -13.97 -27.54 -2.14
C LEU A 11 -12.63 -26.83 -2.31
N ILE A 12 -12.60 -25.49 -2.38
CA ILE A 12 -11.36 -24.72 -2.51
C ILE A 12 -10.49 -24.87 -1.24
N SER A 13 -11.08 -24.76 -0.05
CA SER A 13 -10.36 -25.00 1.21
C SER A 13 -9.85 -26.44 1.39
N LEU A 14 -10.54 -27.44 0.82
CA LEU A 14 -10.09 -28.85 0.86
C LEU A 14 -9.12 -29.21 -0.28
N SER A 15 -9.20 -28.52 -1.42
CA SER A 15 -8.28 -28.70 -2.57
C SER A 15 -6.93 -28.00 -2.41
N ALA A 16 -6.77 -27.16 -1.38
CA ALA A 16 -5.46 -26.68 -0.93
C ALA A 16 -4.50 -27.81 -0.47
N GLY A 17 -4.96 -29.07 -0.49
CA GLY A 17 -4.16 -30.26 -0.21
C GLY A 17 -4.06 -31.27 -1.37
N THR A 18 -4.22 -30.88 -2.64
CA THR A 18 -4.00 -31.82 -3.77
C THR A 18 -2.69 -31.54 -4.51
N TYR A 19 -1.70 -32.32 -4.12
CA TYR A 19 -0.35 -32.43 -4.66
C TYR A 19 -0.37 -32.81 -6.14
N PHE A 20 0.17 -31.95 -7.00
CA PHE A 20 0.63 -32.35 -8.32
C PHE A 20 2.12 -32.69 -8.24
N ILE A 21 2.45 -33.96 -8.46
CA ILE A 21 3.82 -34.40 -8.74
C ILE A 21 4.17 -33.88 -10.14
N VAL A 22 4.97 -32.81 -10.20
CA VAL A 22 5.60 -32.35 -11.44
C VAL A 22 7.02 -32.90 -11.52
N LYS A 23 7.33 -33.44 -12.70
CA LYS A 23 8.60 -34.07 -13.07
C LYS A 23 9.76 -33.06 -13.04
N GLU A 24 10.77 -33.38 -12.25
CA GLU A 24 12.17 -32.92 -12.23
C GLU A 24 12.48 -31.42 -12.46
N SER A 25 12.60 -30.67 -11.35
CA SER A 25 13.48 -29.51 -11.21
C SER A 25 14.50 -29.77 -10.10
N ARG A 26 15.69 -30.32 -10.45
CA ARG A 26 16.79 -30.63 -9.51
C ARG A 26 17.54 -29.37 -9.02
N PHE A 27 16.83 -28.36 -8.53
CA PHE A 27 17.45 -27.11 -8.03
C PHE A 27 17.21 -26.84 -6.53
N PHE A 28 16.27 -27.54 -5.88
CA PHE A 28 15.80 -27.21 -4.52
C PHE A 28 15.84 -28.38 -3.50
N GLU A 29 16.58 -29.46 -3.77
CA GLU A 29 16.49 -30.72 -2.99
C GLU A 29 17.11 -30.73 -1.58
N GLU A 30 17.70 -29.64 -1.07
CA GLU A 30 18.39 -29.65 0.24
C GLU A 30 17.65 -28.96 1.39
N SER A 31 16.45 -28.39 1.20
CA SER A 31 15.68 -27.79 2.31
C SER A 31 14.35 -28.53 2.55
N LEU A 32 14.10 -28.95 3.79
CA LEU A 32 12.81 -29.45 4.28
C LEU A 32 11.67 -28.40 4.24
N ILE A 33 11.92 -27.23 3.66
CA ILE A 33 10.98 -26.11 3.54
C ILE A 33 10.28 -26.24 2.18
N GLN A 34 8.97 -26.49 2.20
CA GLN A 34 8.14 -26.45 1.00
C GLN A 34 7.76 -25.01 0.66
N PHE A 35 8.19 -24.53 -0.51
CA PHE A 35 7.76 -23.25 -1.08
C PHE A 35 6.37 -23.39 -1.68
N SER A 36 5.50 -22.40 -1.45
CA SER A 36 4.19 -22.28 -2.10
C SER A 36 4.26 -21.63 -3.48
N VAL A 37 5.37 -20.95 -3.78
CA VAL A 37 5.69 -20.33 -5.08
C VAL A 37 6.67 -21.22 -5.84
N PRO A 38 6.22 -21.98 -6.86
CA PRO A 38 7.14 -22.70 -7.74
C PRO A 38 8.01 -21.72 -8.51
N VAL A 39 9.32 -21.92 -8.50
CA VAL A 39 10.28 -21.05 -9.19
C VAL A 39 10.93 -21.80 -10.34
N SER A 40 10.76 -21.30 -11.56
CA SER A 40 11.57 -21.73 -12.70
C SER A 40 12.79 -20.82 -12.84
N LEU A 41 13.97 -21.41 -13.07
CA LEU A 41 15.21 -20.68 -13.34
C LEU A 41 15.80 -21.19 -14.66
N VAL A 42 15.66 -20.39 -15.70
CA VAL A 42 16.25 -20.65 -17.01
C VAL A 42 17.65 -20.06 -17.02
N ARG A 43 18.67 -20.91 -17.18
CA ARG A 43 20.06 -20.47 -17.28
C ARG A 43 20.34 -19.92 -18.66
N GLY A 44 21.00 -18.77 -18.72
CA GLY A 44 21.57 -18.24 -19.95
C GLY A 44 22.84 -18.99 -20.33
N ARG A 45 23.73 -18.32 -21.07
CA ARG A 45 25.08 -18.83 -21.35
C ARG A 45 25.88 -18.98 -20.05
N THR A 46 26.89 -19.85 -20.05
CA THR A 46 27.68 -20.23 -18.85
C THR A 46 28.46 -19.07 -18.20
N ASP A 47 28.53 -17.93 -18.89
CA ASP A 47 29.14 -16.66 -18.48
C ASP A 47 28.13 -15.58 -18.08
N SER A 48 26.82 -15.86 -18.10
CA SER A 48 25.76 -14.92 -17.67
C SER A 48 26.08 -14.34 -16.30
N ASP A 49 26.16 -13.02 -16.17
CA ASP A 49 26.42 -12.30 -14.92
C ASP A 49 25.20 -11.48 -14.45
N THR A 50 24.09 -11.55 -15.20
CA THR A 50 22.88 -10.79 -14.93
C THR A 50 21.73 -11.74 -14.57
N LEU A 51 21.08 -11.52 -13.43
CA LEU A 51 19.83 -12.20 -13.06
C LEU A 51 18.64 -11.31 -13.38
N VAL A 52 17.70 -11.80 -14.17
CA VAL A 52 16.41 -11.14 -14.42
C VAL A 52 15.30 -11.92 -13.73
N VAL A 53 14.52 -11.26 -12.87
CA VAL A 53 13.40 -11.87 -12.16
C VAL A 53 12.08 -11.33 -12.72
N LEU A 54 11.28 -12.22 -13.30
CA LEU A 54 10.03 -11.91 -14.01
C LEU A 54 8.82 -12.24 -13.14
N LEU A 55 8.04 -11.23 -12.74
CA LEU A 55 6.87 -11.37 -11.85
C LEU A 55 5.58 -11.01 -12.60
N HIS A 56 4.72 -12.00 -12.84
CA HIS A 56 3.51 -11.83 -13.65
C HIS A 56 2.36 -11.12 -12.92
N GLY A 57 1.36 -10.69 -13.70
CA GLY A 57 0.18 -9.98 -13.21
C GLY A 57 -0.84 -10.87 -12.51
N PHE A 58 -1.85 -10.21 -11.92
CA PHE A 58 -2.98 -10.88 -11.28
C PHE A 58 -3.84 -11.63 -12.31
N ASN A 59 -4.29 -12.83 -11.92
CA ASN A 59 -5.11 -13.72 -12.75
C ASN A 59 -4.49 -14.05 -14.12
N GLN A 60 -3.16 -14.13 -14.15
CA GLN A 60 -2.36 -14.53 -15.30
C GLN A 60 -1.36 -15.60 -14.85
N PRO A 61 -0.99 -16.58 -15.70
CA PRO A 61 0.13 -17.47 -15.46
C PRO A 61 1.48 -16.77 -15.70
N SER A 62 2.58 -17.39 -15.26
CA SER A 62 3.92 -16.87 -15.53
C SER A 62 4.26 -16.79 -17.03
N SER A 63 3.67 -17.65 -17.87
CA SER A 63 3.84 -17.63 -19.34
C SER A 63 3.32 -16.37 -20.01
N ASN A 64 2.48 -15.55 -19.35
CA ASN A 64 2.11 -14.24 -19.88
C ASN A 64 3.31 -13.29 -20.04
N LEU A 65 4.44 -13.59 -19.40
CA LEU A 65 5.69 -12.84 -19.58
C LEU A 65 6.61 -13.46 -20.64
N ASP A 66 6.16 -14.43 -21.44
CA ASP A 66 7.01 -15.05 -22.45
C ASP A 66 7.46 -14.06 -23.54
N GLY A 67 6.64 -13.08 -23.92
CA GLY A 67 7.08 -12.01 -24.83
C GLY A 67 8.22 -11.15 -24.27
N VAL A 68 8.22 -10.91 -22.96
CA VAL A 68 9.32 -10.23 -22.25
C VAL A 68 10.57 -11.10 -22.27
N LYS A 69 10.43 -12.39 -21.96
CA LYS A 69 11.51 -13.38 -21.99
C LYS A 69 12.12 -13.54 -23.38
N ASN A 70 11.29 -13.62 -24.42
CA ASN A 70 11.72 -13.70 -25.82
C ASN A 70 12.46 -12.42 -26.25
N THR A 71 12.03 -11.26 -25.74
CA THR A 71 12.75 -9.99 -25.97
C THR A 71 14.13 -10.00 -25.32
N LEU A 72 14.26 -10.51 -24.09
CA LEU A 72 15.57 -10.68 -23.43
C LEU A 72 16.46 -11.66 -24.19
N ALA A 73 15.93 -12.81 -24.62
CA ALA A 73 16.67 -13.80 -25.41
C ALA A 73 17.20 -13.21 -26.73
N ALA A 74 16.41 -12.37 -27.41
CA ALA A 74 16.87 -11.70 -28.62
C ALA A 74 17.98 -10.67 -28.35
N LEU A 75 17.91 -9.95 -27.22
CA LEU A 75 19.01 -9.06 -26.80
C LEU A 75 20.31 -9.84 -26.57
N GLU A 76 20.24 -11.10 -26.14
CA GLU A 76 21.44 -11.91 -25.97
C GLU A 76 22.16 -12.15 -27.30
N VAL A 77 21.39 -12.34 -28.37
CA VAL A 77 21.91 -12.53 -29.73
C VAL A 77 22.48 -11.22 -30.26
N ASP A 78 21.71 -10.12 -30.14
CA ASP A 78 22.05 -8.84 -30.74
C ASP A 78 23.22 -8.13 -30.03
N GLN A 79 23.27 -8.18 -28.70
CA GLN A 79 24.21 -7.40 -27.89
C GLN A 79 25.26 -8.24 -27.17
N ARG A 80 25.27 -9.57 -27.39
CA ARG A 80 26.13 -10.54 -26.67
C ARG A 80 26.01 -10.48 -25.14
N LYS A 81 24.96 -9.87 -24.58
CA LYS A 81 24.61 -9.97 -23.15
C LYS A 81 24.00 -11.35 -22.85
N SER A 82 24.06 -11.83 -21.62
CA SER A 82 23.51 -13.14 -21.25
C SER A 82 22.78 -13.00 -19.92
N PHE A 83 21.61 -13.60 -19.81
CA PHE A 83 20.71 -13.45 -18.68
C PHE A 83 20.36 -14.81 -18.10
N ASP A 84 20.49 -14.95 -16.78
CA ASP A 84 19.74 -15.99 -16.07
C ASP A 84 18.35 -15.43 -15.78
N ILE A 85 17.31 -16.17 -16.12
CA ILE A 85 15.92 -15.70 -15.99
C ILE A 85 15.20 -16.54 -14.94
N MET A 86 14.82 -15.90 -13.84
CA MET A 86 13.95 -16.46 -12.82
C MET A 86 12.50 -16.05 -13.10
N GLN A 87 11.61 -17.02 -13.25
CA GLN A 87 10.21 -16.82 -13.61
C GLN A 87 9.33 -17.68 -12.68
N PRO A 88 8.98 -17.17 -11.49
CA PRO A 88 8.09 -17.85 -10.55
C PRO A 88 6.63 -17.87 -11.02
N GLU A 89 5.92 -18.92 -10.63
CA GLU A 89 4.47 -19.03 -10.75
C GLU A 89 3.83 -18.50 -9.46
N LEU A 90 3.36 -17.26 -9.49
CA LEU A 90 2.80 -16.58 -8.33
C LEU A 90 1.36 -17.04 -8.09
N PRO A 91 0.94 -17.30 -6.84
CA PRO A 91 -0.41 -17.73 -6.51
C PRO A 91 -1.40 -16.55 -6.53
N LEU A 92 -1.56 -15.93 -7.70
CA LEU A 92 -2.34 -14.69 -7.91
C LEU A 92 -3.61 -14.93 -8.75
N GLY A 93 -4.17 -16.14 -8.72
CA GLY A 93 -5.45 -16.42 -9.38
C GLY A 93 -6.61 -15.60 -8.81
N ALA A 94 -7.70 -15.45 -9.57
CA ALA A 94 -8.85 -14.59 -9.23
C ALA A 94 -9.40 -14.75 -7.80
N MET A 95 -9.42 -15.98 -7.28
CA MET A 95 -9.95 -16.33 -5.94
C MET A 95 -8.85 -16.67 -4.94
N SER A 96 -7.59 -16.41 -5.25
CA SER A 96 -6.47 -16.77 -4.39
C SER A 96 -6.57 -16.06 -3.04
N LEU A 97 -6.40 -16.82 -1.96
CA LEU A 97 -6.31 -16.34 -0.58
C LEU A 97 -4.85 -16.32 -0.08
N ALA A 98 -3.89 -16.34 -1.01
CA ALA A 98 -2.48 -16.28 -0.69
C ALA A 98 -2.13 -14.97 0.02
N SER A 99 -1.21 -15.06 0.97
CA SER A 99 -0.68 -13.89 1.68
C SER A 99 0.42 -13.25 0.84
N HIS A 100 0.31 -11.96 0.55
CA HIS A 100 1.40 -11.22 -0.10
C HIS A 100 2.68 -11.20 0.76
N PHE A 101 2.57 -11.37 2.08
CA PHE A 101 3.72 -11.52 2.97
C PHE A 101 4.46 -12.84 2.74
N ASP A 102 3.72 -13.95 2.64
CA ASP A 102 4.30 -15.27 2.36
C ASP A 102 4.94 -15.26 0.95
N ILE A 103 4.24 -14.72 -0.07
CA ILE A 103 4.78 -14.58 -1.44
C ILE A 103 6.09 -13.76 -1.43
N THR A 104 6.11 -12.62 -0.74
CA THR A 104 7.32 -11.76 -0.69
C THR A 104 8.49 -12.47 -0.01
N ALA A 105 8.23 -13.16 1.10
CA ALA A 105 9.26 -13.89 1.83
C ALA A 105 9.86 -15.04 1.00
N GLU A 106 9.01 -15.80 0.31
CA GLU A 106 9.46 -16.90 -0.55
C GLU A 106 10.25 -16.40 -1.77
N LEU A 107 9.81 -15.31 -2.40
CA LEU A 107 10.54 -14.69 -3.50
C LEU A 107 11.93 -14.19 -3.06
N LEU A 108 12.03 -13.61 -1.86
CA LEU A 108 13.31 -13.18 -1.29
C LEU A 108 14.29 -14.35 -1.17
N ILE A 109 13.80 -15.47 -0.64
CA ILE A 109 14.63 -16.67 -0.47
C ILE A 109 14.99 -17.32 -1.79
N ALA A 110 14.09 -17.31 -2.77
CA ALA A 110 14.40 -17.78 -4.12
C ALA A 110 15.57 -16.99 -4.75
N VAL A 111 15.58 -15.66 -4.58
CA VAL A 111 16.69 -14.81 -5.05
C VAL A 111 17.96 -15.05 -4.24
N ASP A 112 17.87 -15.17 -2.90
CA ASP A 112 19.00 -15.53 -2.04
C ASP A 112 19.68 -16.83 -2.51
N GLN A 113 18.89 -17.85 -2.82
CA GLN A 113 19.37 -19.14 -3.31
C GLN A 113 20.01 -19.03 -4.70
N ALA A 114 19.38 -18.31 -5.64
CA ALA A 114 19.96 -18.08 -6.96
C ALA A 114 21.31 -17.35 -6.88
N TRP A 115 21.40 -16.32 -6.03
CA TRP A 115 22.61 -15.58 -5.75
C TRP A 115 23.71 -16.47 -5.14
N ALA A 116 23.39 -17.18 -4.05
CA ALA A 116 24.34 -18.06 -3.36
C ALA A 116 24.86 -19.18 -4.28
N ASN A 117 23.99 -19.73 -5.14
CA ASN A 117 24.38 -20.71 -6.14
C ASN A 117 25.44 -20.17 -7.11
N ARG A 118 25.26 -18.95 -7.63
CA ARG A 118 26.25 -18.31 -8.50
C ARG A 118 27.53 -17.95 -7.77
N GLN A 119 27.42 -17.51 -6.52
CA GLN A 119 28.59 -17.19 -5.69
C GLN A 119 29.44 -18.44 -5.43
N ARG A 120 28.83 -19.60 -5.12
CA ARG A 120 29.51 -20.89 -4.95
C ARG A 120 30.25 -21.36 -6.21
N LEU A 121 29.71 -21.04 -7.39
CA LEU A 121 30.35 -21.34 -8.68
C LEU A 121 31.50 -20.37 -9.03
N GLY A 122 31.85 -19.44 -8.13
CA GLY A 122 32.90 -18.44 -8.36
C GLY A 122 32.54 -17.39 -9.40
N LYS A 123 31.25 -17.26 -9.76
CA LYS A 123 30.75 -16.33 -10.78
C LYS A 123 29.51 -15.57 -10.26
N PRO A 124 29.65 -14.76 -9.19
CA PRO A 124 28.52 -14.03 -8.61
C PRO A 124 27.88 -13.10 -9.65
N TYR A 125 26.56 -12.91 -9.55
CA TYR A 125 25.88 -11.95 -10.40
C TYR A 125 26.47 -10.54 -10.17
N GLN A 126 26.67 -9.80 -11.25
CA GLN A 126 27.08 -8.40 -11.21
C GLN A 126 25.88 -7.47 -11.28
N GLU A 127 24.77 -7.96 -11.84
CA GLU A 127 23.55 -7.18 -12.05
C GLU A 127 22.31 -8.04 -11.74
N ILE A 128 21.32 -7.41 -11.10
CA ILE A 128 19.98 -7.96 -10.90
C ILE A 128 18.95 -6.97 -11.43
N ILE A 129 18.01 -7.46 -12.23
CA ILE A 129 16.91 -6.68 -12.80
C ILE A 129 15.60 -7.32 -12.37
N PHE A 130 14.71 -6.53 -11.75
CA PHE A 130 13.33 -6.96 -11.52
C PHE A 130 12.44 -6.45 -12.64
N VAL A 131 11.64 -7.33 -13.23
CA VAL A 131 10.59 -6.97 -14.17
C VAL A 131 9.28 -7.48 -13.62
N GLY A 132 8.33 -6.59 -13.38
CA GLY A 132 7.03 -6.97 -12.84
C GLY A 132 5.89 -6.38 -13.65
N HIS A 133 4.84 -7.17 -13.88
CA HIS A 133 3.61 -6.72 -14.52
C HIS A 133 2.48 -6.58 -13.52
N SER A 134 1.71 -5.48 -13.56
CA SER A 134 0.50 -5.30 -12.74
C SER A 134 0.76 -5.55 -11.24
N TYR A 135 0.20 -6.62 -10.66
CA TYR A 135 0.48 -7.07 -9.30
C TYR A 135 1.98 -7.41 -9.09
N GLY A 136 2.58 -8.14 -10.01
CA GLY A 136 3.99 -8.51 -9.99
C GLY A 136 4.93 -7.30 -9.93
N ALA A 137 4.53 -6.15 -10.48
CA ALA A 137 5.27 -4.89 -10.32
C ALA A 137 5.32 -4.41 -8.86
N MET A 138 4.22 -4.58 -8.11
CA MET A 138 4.18 -4.24 -6.67
C MET A 138 5.04 -5.20 -5.85
N LEU A 139 5.04 -6.49 -6.21
CA LEU A 139 5.91 -7.47 -5.60
C LEU A 139 7.39 -7.20 -5.92
N ALA A 140 7.73 -6.78 -7.13
CA ALA A 140 9.09 -6.38 -7.49
C ALA A 140 9.57 -5.21 -6.61
N ARG A 141 8.74 -4.17 -6.45
CA ARG A 141 9.03 -3.04 -5.55
C ARG A 141 9.20 -3.51 -4.11
N LYS A 142 8.27 -4.32 -3.60
CA LYS A 142 8.32 -4.80 -2.21
C LYS A 142 9.54 -5.69 -1.98
N LEU A 143 9.86 -6.59 -2.90
CA LEU A 143 11.00 -7.50 -2.83
C LEU A 143 12.32 -6.72 -2.78
N TYR A 144 12.49 -5.75 -3.68
CA TYR A 144 13.66 -4.88 -3.67
C TYR A 144 13.78 -4.08 -2.37
N LEU A 145 12.67 -3.50 -1.91
CA LEU A 145 12.62 -2.75 -0.66
C LEU A 145 13.03 -3.60 0.53
N VAL A 146 12.50 -4.82 0.62
CA VAL A 146 12.85 -5.78 1.68
C VAL A 146 14.32 -6.17 1.60
N ALA A 147 14.86 -6.36 0.40
CA ALA A 147 16.27 -6.67 0.21
C ALA A 147 17.20 -5.56 0.72
N GLN A 148 16.75 -4.30 0.75
CA GLN A 148 17.53 -3.17 1.29
C GLN A 148 17.53 -3.09 2.83
N GLY A 149 16.77 -3.95 3.51
CA GLY A 149 16.66 -3.97 4.96
C GLY A 149 15.68 -2.93 5.53
N GLU A 150 15.31 -3.14 6.79
CA GLU A 150 14.29 -2.35 7.48
C GLU A 150 14.78 -0.91 7.75
N GLN A 151 13.91 0.07 7.50
CA GLN A 151 14.19 1.47 7.79
C GLN A 151 13.58 1.89 9.12
N ALA A 152 14.33 2.63 9.95
CA ALA A 152 13.88 3.05 11.28
C ALA A 152 12.55 3.85 11.26
N LYS A 153 12.34 4.68 10.23
CA LYS A 153 11.13 5.51 10.05
C LYS A 153 9.97 4.77 9.37
N ALA A 154 10.16 3.55 8.89
CA ALA A 154 9.12 2.76 8.25
C ALA A 154 9.44 1.26 8.39
N LYS A 155 9.02 0.70 9.52
CA LYS A 155 9.25 -0.72 9.84
C LYS A 155 8.50 -1.66 8.92
N PHE A 156 9.00 -2.88 8.81
CA PHE A 156 8.32 -3.98 8.15
C PHE A 156 7.14 -4.45 8.99
N GLU A 157 6.17 -5.00 8.29
CA GLU A 157 4.94 -5.51 8.86
C GLU A 157 5.26 -6.77 9.71
N PRO A 158 4.72 -6.90 10.93
CA PRO A 158 4.96 -8.08 11.76
C PRO A 158 4.61 -9.40 11.05
N GLN A 159 3.59 -9.37 10.19
CA GLN A 159 3.18 -10.51 9.36
C GLN A 159 4.25 -10.91 8.33
N LEU A 160 5.00 -9.94 7.78
CA LEU A 160 6.13 -10.21 6.89
C LEU A 160 7.28 -10.87 7.66
N ILE A 161 7.60 -10.34 8.84
CA ILE A 161 8.64 -10.91 9.71
C ILE A 161 8.28 -12.35 10.08
N HIS A 162 7.01 -12.58 10.45
CA HIS A 162 6.51 -13.91 10.77
C HIS A 162 6.52 -14.85 9.56
N ALA A 163 6.12 -14.38 8.38
CA ALA A 163 6.18 -15.15 7.14
C ALA A 163 7.62 -15.56 6.81
N ALA A 164 8.56 -14.62 6.90
CA ALA A 164 9.98 -14.87 6.64
C ALA A 164 10.61 -15.87 7.60
N ALA A 165 10.26 -15.82 8.88
CA ALA A 165 10.73 -16.78 9.88
C ALA A 165 10.33 -18.24 9.58
N LYS A 166 9.34 -18.48 8.70
CA LYS A 166 8.96 -19.83 8.25
C LYS A 166 9.88 -20.38 7.17
N VAL A 167 10.48 -19.50 6.36
CA VAL A 167 11.20 -19.86 5.12
C VAL A 167 12.69 -19.49 5.15
N ALA A 168 13.12 -18.69 6.12
CA ALA A 168 14.47 -18.16 6.25
C ALA A 168 14.99 -18.33 7.68
N ALA A 169 16.27 -18.69 7.82
CA ALA A 169 16.96 -18.65 9.11
C ALA A 169 17.39 -17.23 9.50
N ASP A 170 17.76 -16.42 8.49
CA ASP A 170 18.25 -15.06 8.72
C ASP A 170 17.10 -14.05 8.88
N PRO A 171 17.24 -13.05 9.76
CA PRO A 171 16.25 -11.99 9.93
C PRO A 171 16.01 -11.23 8.62
N ILE A 172 14.74 -11.08 8.22
CA ILE A 172 14.35 -10.31 7.03
C ILE A 172 14.64 -8.80 7.14
N ILE A 173 14.94 -8.31 8.35
CA ILE A 173 15.20 -6.90 8.62
C ILE A 173 16.60 -6.45 8.16
N GLU A 174 17.53 -7.37 7.96
CA GLU A 174 18.88 -7.05 7.53
C GLU A 174 18.98 -6.95 5.99
N PRO A 175 19.83 -6.05 5.46
CA PRO A 175 20.03 -5.94 4.02
C PRO A 175 20.64 -7.21 3.44
N ARG A 176 20.15 -7.63 2.27
CA ARG A 176 20.66 -8.79 1.55
C ARG A 176 21.97 -8.45 0.83
N PRO A 177 22.95 -9.38 0.77
CA PRO A 177 24.24 -9.15 0.10
C PRO A 177 24.14 -8.75 -1.38
N TRP A 178 23.05 -9.14 -2.05
CA TRP A 178 22.82 -8.85 -3.46
C TRP A 178 21.98 -7.59 -3.71
N ALA A 179 21.46 -6.94 -2.66
CA ALA A 179 20.57 -5.80 -2.79
C ALA A 179 21.20 -4.63 -3.57
N ASP A 180 22.50 -4.39 -3.35
CA ASP A 180 23.28 -3.36 -4.07
C ASP A 180 23.63 -3.74 -5.52
N LYS A 181 23.33 -4.98 -5.95
CA LYS A 181 23.45 -5.41 -7.35
C LYS A 181 22.18 -5.20 -8.15
N VAL A 182 21.09 -4.79 -7.51
CA VAL A 182 19.85 -4.47 -8.21
C VAL A 182 20.01 -3.13 -8.92
N THR A 183 20.11 -3.15 -10.24
CA THR A 183 20.33 -1.92 -11.03
C THR A 183 19.02 -1.34 -11.53
N ARG A 184 17.98 -2.17 -11.72
CA ARG A 184 16.73 -1.75 -12.36
C ARG A 184 15.49 -2.45 -11.83
N LEU A 185 14.41 -1.69 -11.71
CA LEU A 185 13.04 -2.19 -11.60
C LEU A 185 12.26 -1.72 -12.83
N VAL A 186 11.82 -2.64 -13.69
CA VAL A 186 10.97 -2.36 -14.84
C VAL A 186 9.54 -2.76 -14.51
N LEU A 187 8.67 -1.76 -14.37
CA LEU A 187 7.29 -1.91 -13.92
C LEU A 187 6.35 -1.78 -15.12
N LEU A 188 5.86 -2.90 -15.63
CA LEU A 188 4.92 -2.99 -16.75
C LEU A 188 3.49 -2.80 -16.22
N ALA A 189 2.86 -1.66 -16.51
CA ALA A 189 1.53 -1.30 -16.00
C ALA A 189 1.43 -1.47 -14.46
N GLY A 190 2.50 -1.07 -13.75
CA GLY A 190 2.58 -1.20 -12.30
C GLY A 190 1.52 -0.35 -11.57
N MET A 191 0.75 -0.98 -10.68
CA MET A 191 -0.37 -0.38 -9.97
C MET A 191 0.08 0.36 -8.70
N ASN A 192 0.98 1.34 -8.83
CA ASN A 192 1.74 1.94 -7.72
C ASN A 192 0.91 2.56 -6.60
N ARG A 193 -0.31 3.03 -6.91
CA ARG A 193 -1.27 3.58 -5.95
C ARG A 193 -2.40 2.61 -5.61
N GLY A 194 -2.38 1.40 -6.17
CA GLY A 194 -3.44 0.40 -6.08
C GLY A 194 -4.63 0.69 -7.01
N TRP A 195 -5.48 -0.31 -7.22
CA TRP A 195 -6.69 -0.15 -8.02
C TRP A 195 -7.80 0.58 -7.26
N SER A 196 -8.61 1.30 -8.01
CA SER A 196 -9.87 1.86 -7.55
C SER A 196 -10.90 1.79 -8.67
N ILE A 197 -12.17 1.71 -8.32
CA ILE A 197 -13.25 1.85 -9.31
C ILE A 197 -13.43 3.35 -9.54
N SER A 198 -13.15 3.80 -10.75
CA SER A 198 -13.01 5.21 -11.11
C SER A 198 -13.85 5.56 -12.33
N HIS A 199 -13.99 6.85 -12.63
CA HIS A 199 -14.70 7.33 -13.82
C HIS A 199 -13.94 7.10 -15.15
N HIS A 200 -12.63 6.80 -15.10
CA HIS A 200 -11.84 6.49 -16.30
C HIS A 200 -12.00 5.05 -16.78
N MET A 201 -12.62 4.20 -15.96
CA MET A 201 -12.89 2.81 -16.30
C MET A 201 -14.15 2.68 -17.15
N SER A 202 -14.16 1.74 -18.09
CA SER A 202 -15.39 1.40 -18.82
C SER A 202 -16.50 0.93 -17.88
N ILE A 203 -17.75 1.36 -18.12
CA ILE A 203 -18.91 1.03 -17.30
C ILE A 203 -19.05 -0.49 -17.05
N PRO A 204 -18.92 -1.38 -18.06
CA PRO A 204 -19.02 -2.82 -17.83
C PRO A 204 -17.96 -3.34 -16.86
N ARG A 205 -16.72 -2.84 -16.97
CA ARG A 205 -15.63 -3.24 -16.08
C ARG A 205 -15.84 -2.73 -14.66
N ALA A 206 -16.27 -1.48 -14.50
CA ALA A 206 -16.61 -0.90 -13.20
C ALA A 206 -17.67 -1.74 -12.48
N PHE A 207 -18.72 -2.16 -13.19
CA PHE A 207 -19.74 -3.06 -12.65
C PHE A 207 -19.17 -4.43 -12.24
N MET A 208 -18.35 -5.06 -13.09
CA MET A 208 -17.71 -6.34 -12.78
C MET A 208 -16.80 -6.25 -11.55
N MET A 209 -16.01 -5.19 -11.43
CA MET A 209 -15.15 -4.98 -10.25
C MET A 209 -15.96 -4.76 -8.99
N GLN A 210 -17.06 -3.99 -9.07
CA GLN A 210 -17.96 -3.80 -7.92
C GLN A 210 -18.58 -5.14 -7.47
N ALA A 211 -19.00 -5.98 -8.42
CA ALA A 211 -19.48 -7.32 -8.12
C ALA A 211 -18.38 -8.19 -7.49
N GLY A 212 -17.15 -8.12 -8.00
CA GLY A 212 -15.98 -8.81 -7.46
C GLY A 212 -15.67 -8.39 -6.01
N VAL A 213 -15.80 -7.10 -5.67
CA VAL A 213 -15.68 -6.62 -4.29
C VAL A 213 -16.74 -7.24 -3.39
N GLY A 214 -18.00 -7.32 -3.85
CA GLY A 214 -19.06 -8.00 -3.12
C GLY A 214 -18.73 -9.47 -2.86
N VAL A 215 -18.23 -10.18 -3.88
CA VAL A 215 -17.79 -11.57 -3.75
C VAL A 215 -16.62 -11.70 -2.75
N ALA A 216 -15.65 -10.79 -2.78
CA ALA A 216 -14.52 -10.81 -1.86
C ALA A 216 -14.96 -10.75 -0.39
N TYR A 217 -15.90 -9.87 -0.05
CA TYR A 217 -16.44 -9.80 1.32
C TYR A 217 -17.30 -11.01 1.70
N ILE A 218 -17.97 -11.64 0.74
CA ILE A 218 -18.64 -12.93 0.98
C ILE A 218 -17.61 -14.01 1.33
N VAL A 219 -16.49 -14.05 0.62
CA VAL A 219 -15.39 -15.00 0.91
C VAL A 219 -14.79 -14.75 2.29
N GLU A 220 -14.53 -13.49 2.66
CA GLU A 220 -14.06 -13.13 4.01
C GLU A 220 -15.04 -13.58 5.09
N PHE A 221 -16.34 -13.34 4.88
CA PHE A 221 -17.38 -13.79 5.79
C PHE A 221 -17.39 -15.32 5.93
N CYS A 222 -17.37 -16.05 4.81
CA CYS A 222 -17.38 -17.51 4.82
C CYS A 222 -16.13 -18.11 5.47
N THR A 223 -14.93 -17.58 5.21
CA THR A 223 -13.69 -18.03 5.87
C THR A 223 -13.74 -17.79 7.37
N GLY A 224 -14.32 -16.66 7.79
CA GLY A 224 -14.52 -16.34 9.21
C GLY A 224 -15.55 -17.18 9.96
N LEU A 225 -16.34 -18.01 9.28
CA LEU A 225 -17.26 -18.96 9.91
C LEU A 225 -16.59 -20.32 10.19
N LEU A 226 -15.42 -20.58 9.62
CA LEU A 226 -14.71 -21.84 9.76
C LEU A 226 -13.86 -21.83 11.05
N PRO A 227 -14.08 -22.76 11.99
CA PRO A 227 -13.27 -22.83 13.21
C PRO A 227 -11.78 -23.04 12.90
N GLY A 228 -10.91 -22.22 13.50
CA GLY A 228 -9.46 -22.32 13.33
C GLY A 228 -8.92 -21.76 12.01
N VAL A 229 -9.76 -21.11 11.18
CA VAL A 229 -9.34 -20.43 9.95
C VAL A 229 -9.45 -18.92 10.13
N ASP A 230 -8.37 -18.20 9.87
CA ASP A 230 -8.39 -16.75 9.89
C ASP A 230 -9.28 -16.21 8.76
N ARG A 231 -9.96 -15.09 9.02
CA ARG A 231 -10.67 -14.34 7.99
C ARG A 231 -9.69 -13.89 6.91
N ARG A 232 -9.95 -14.26 5.66
CA ARG A 232 -9.10 -13.89 4.53
C ARG A 232 -9.91 -13.30 3.39
N LEU A 233 -9.40 -12.20 2.86
CA LEU A 233 -9.85 -11.62 1.60
C LEU A 233 -9.01 -12.20 0.45
N PRO A 234 -9.57 -12.28 -0.77
CA PRO A 234 -8.80 -12.52 -1.98
C PRO A 234 -7.60 -11.57 -2.08
N VAL A 235 -6.45 -12.08 -2.51
CA VAL A 235 -5.15 -11.41 -2.52
C VAL A 235 -5.17 -10.07 -3.26
N ILE A 236 -5.98 -9.95 -4.32
CA ILE A 236 -6.18 -8.70 -5.07
C ILE A 236 -6.71 -7.54 -4.23
N MET A 237 -7.44 -7.82 -3.15
CA MET A 237 -7.94 -6.78 -2.24
C MET A 237 -6.80 -6.08 -1.51
N SER A 238 -5.63 -6.72 -1.38
CA SER A 238 -4.44 -6.06 -0.83
C SER A 238 -3.87 -4.96 -1.74
N LEU A 239 -4.23 -4.96 -3.02
CA LEU A 239 -3.85 -3.93 -4.01
C LEU A 239 -4.92 -2.85 -4.17
N ARG A 240 -5.97 -2.83 -3.35
CA ARG A 240 -6.89 -1.70 -3.34
C ARG A 240 -6.13 -0.42 -3.03
N ARG A 241 -6.53 0.67 -3.66
CA ARG A 241 -6.00 2.00 -3.36
C ARG A 241 -6.18 2.31 -1.88
N GLY A 242 -5.07 2.59 -1.22
CA GLY A 242 -5.05 2.87 0.22
C GLY A 242 -5.00 1.65 1.13
N ALA A 243 -5.10 0.42 0.61
CA ALA A 243 -5.01 -0.81 1.41
C ALA A 243 -3.66 -0.92 2.16
N PRO A 244 -3.61 -1.69 3.27
CA PRO A 244 -2.40 -1.82 4.09
C PRO A 244 -1.13 -2.10 3.31
N PHE A 245 -1.16 -3.08 2.40
CA PHE A 245 0.01 -3.44 1.59
C PHE A 245 0.51 -2.28 0.72
N ILE A 246 -0.38 -1.65 -0.07
CA ILE A 246 -0.01 -0.52 -0.93
C ILE A 246 0.49 0.67 -0.11
N THR A 247 -0.23 1.04 0.93
CA THR A 247 0.12 2.19 1.76
C THR A 247 1.47 1.98 2.45
N GLN A 248 1.70 0.80 3.04
CA GLN A 248 2.97 0.47 3.69
C GLN A 248 4.12 0.44 2.68
N LEU A 249 3.91 -0.18 1.51
CA LEU A 249 4.91 -0.20 0.43
C LEU A 249 5.34 1.23 0.05
N ARG A 250 4.37 2.14 -0.14
CA ARG A 250 4.65 3.54 -0.50
C ARG A 250 5.38 4.30 0.62
N LEU A 251 4.95 4.15 1.88
CA LEU A 251 5.60 4.80 3.03
C LEU A 251 7.03 4.29 3.24
N GLN A 252 7.23 2.97 3.15
CA GLN A 252 8.55 2.36 3.27
C GLN A 252 9.46 2.79 2.10
N TRP A 253 8.92 2.90 0.89
CA TRP A 253 9.67 3.35 -0.28
C TRP A 253 10.19 4.79 -0.08
N ILE A 254 9.29 5.70 0.32
CA ILE A 254 9.64 7.08 0.64
C ILE A 254 10.70 7.15 1.76
N ALA A 255 10.58 6.30 2.80
CA ALA A 255 11.54 6.26 3.89
C ALA A 255 12.93 5.77 3.44
N MET A 256 12.97 4.72 2.59
CA MET A 256 14.20 4.17 2.01
C MET A 256 14.92 5.21 1.14
N GLU A 257 14.23 5.87 0.23
CA GLU A 257 14.82 6.90 -0.63
C GLU A 257 15.40 8.06 0.18
N ARG A 258 14.71 8.48 1.23
CA ARG A 258 15.23 9.52 2.14
C ARG A 258 16.42 9.05 2.95
N GLY A 259 16.44 7.80 3.39
CA GLY A 259 17.59 7.20 4.03
C GLY A 259 18.84 7.31 3.15
N TRP A 260 18.68 7.07 1.85
CA TRP A 260 19.77 7.23 0.87
C TRP A 260 20.20 8.66 0.67
N LEU A 261 19.24 9.58 0.48
CA LEU A 261 19.54 11.01 0.34
C LEU A 261 20.32 11.55 1.55
N ASN A 262 19.93 11.16 2.77
CA ASN A 262 20.59 11.61 3.99
C ASN A 262 21.97 10.97 4.21
N SER A 263 22.19 9.75 3.74
CA SER A 263 23.48 9.05 3.87
C SER A 263 24.44 9.37 2.73
N GLY A 264 24.00 10.11 1.70
CA GLY A 264 24.78 10.31 0.48
C GLY A 264 24.99 9.04 -0.33
N LYS A 265 24.23 7.95 -0.04
CA LYS A 265 24.24 6.74 -0.85
C LYS A 265 23.68 7.12 -2.22
N ALA A 266 24.54 7.15 -3.25
CA ALA A 266 24.09 7.30 -4.62
C ALA A 266 23.13 6.14 -4.90
N ASN A 267 21.85 6.45 -5.04
CA ASN A 267 20.85 5.45 -5.37
C ASN A 267 21.23 4.91 -6.76
N GLY A 268 21.65 3.64 -6.82
CA GLY A 268 22.13 3.02 -8.05
C GLY A 268 21.01 2.39 -8.88
N THR A 269 19.81 2.29 -8.31
CA THR A 269 18.70 1.57 -8.92
C THR A 269 17.77 2.52 -9.65
N VAL A 270 17.53 2.25 -10.94
CA VAL A 270 16.59 3.00 -11.77
C VAL A 270 15.23 2.29 -11.77
N THR A 271 14.19 2.99 -11.34
CA THR A 271 12.80 2.49 -11.43
C THR A 271 12.17 3.04 -12.70
N VAL A 272 11.81 2.17 -13.64
CA VAL A 272 11.20 2.51 -14.92
C VAL A 272 9.75 2.04 -14.93
N GLN A 273 8.80 2.97 -14.95
CA GLN A 273 7.39 2.66 -15.15
C GLN A 273 7.04 2.74 -16.64
N LEU A 274 6.53 1.63 -17.17
CA LEU A 274 6.02 1.53 -18.52
C LEU A 274 4.49 1.54 -18.42
N LEU A 275 3.84 2.55 -19.00
CA LEU A 275 2.38 2.66 -18.97
C LEU A 275 1.81 2.65 -20.38
N GLY A 276 0.80 1.82 -20.61
CA GLY A 276 0.11 1.76 -21.89
C GLY A 276 -0.73 3.01 -22.17
N THR A 277 -0.70 3.52 -23.39
CA THR A 277 -1.46 4.73 -23.78
C THR A 277 -2.98 4.55 -23.76
N VAL A 278 -3.47 3.31 -23.69
CA VAL A 278 -4.90 2.98 -23.58
C VAL A 278 -5.19 2.15 -22.32
N ASP A 279 -4.31 2.20 -21.31
CA ASP A 279 -4.55 1.58 -20.00
C ASP A 279 -5.69 2.31 -19.27
N ASP A 280 -6.74 1.56 -18.92
CA ASP A 280 -7.93 2.05 -18.23
C ASP A 280 -8.00 1.61 -16.75
N LEU A 281 -6.90 1.05 -16.22
CA LEU A 281 -6.78 0.63 -14.82
C LEU A 281 -5.72 1.43 -14.05
N VAL A 282 -4.62 1.79 -14.71
CA VAL A 282 -3.51 2.55 -14.10
C VAL A 282 -3.42 3.91 -14.76
N SER A 283 -3.38 4.95 -13.93
CA SER A 283 -3.24 6.34 -14.36
C SER A 283 -1.81 6.85 -14.17
N PRO A 284 -1.36 7.84 -14.97
CA PRO A 284 -0.06 8.49 -14.74
C PRO A 284 0.11 9.04 -13.31
N GLU A 285 -0.98 9.55 -12.71
CA GLU A 285 -1.03 10.09 -11.34
C GLU A 285 -0.67 9.06 -10.25
N ASP A 286 -0.79 7.75 -10.54
CA ASP A 286 -0.53 6.69 -9.56
C ASP A 286 0.96 6.58 -9.17
N ASN A 287 1.86 7.29 -9.86
CA ASN A 287 3.30 7.23 -9.67
C ASN A 287 3.87 8.32 -8.76
N THR A 288 3.02 9.07 -8.07
CA THR A 288 3.38 10.25 -7.27
C THR A 288 4.60 10.04 -6.34
N ASP A 289 4.64 8.94 -5.59
CA ASP A 289 5.74 8.61 -4.65
C ASP A 289 7.02 8.18 -5.35
N LEU A 290 6.94 7.66 -6.56
CA LEU A 290 8.11 7.30 -7.37
C LEU A 290 8.71 8.53 -8.04
N VAL A 291 7.87 9.45 -8.53
CA VAL A 291 8.30 10.70 -9.17
C VAL A 291 9.05 11.63 -8.21
N SER A 292 8.79 11.53 -6.90
CA SER A 292 9.59 12.26 -5.90
C SER A 292 11.03 11.73 -5.74
N GLY A 293 11.33 10.54 -6.24
CA GLY A 293 12.66 9.94 -6.22
C GLY A 293 13.56 10.44 -7.36
N ALA A 294 14.87 10.53 -7.11
CA ALA A 294 15.84 11.01 -8.12
C ALA A 294 16.04 10.06 -9.32
N ASN A 295 15.64 8.78 -9.18
CA ASN A 295 15.91 7.72 -10.16
C ASN A 295 14.65 7.05 -10.72
N PHE A 296 13.62 7.85 -10.99
CA PHE A 296 12.41 7.37 -11.63
C PHE A 296 12.35 7.81 -13.09
N VAL A 297 11.95 6.87 -13.95
CA VAL A 297 11.76 7.08 -15.38
C VAL A 297 10.35 6.63 -15.75
N TYR A 298 9.65 7.45 -16.51
CA TYR A 298 8.31 7.13 -16.99
C TYR A 298 8.32 7.02 -18.52
N MET A 299 7.79 5.93 -19.05
CA MET A 299 7.74 5.66 -20.48
C MET A 299 6.33 5.26 -20.89
N GLU A 300 5.77 5.96 -21.87
CA GLU A 300 4.52 5.54 -22.51
C GLU A 300 4.79 4.40 -23.48
N VAL A 301 3.84 3.47 -23.54
CA VAL A 301 3.87 2.31 -24.42
C VAL A 301 2.68 2.42 -25.37
N PRO A 302 2.89 2.89 -26.62
CA PRO A 302 1.81 3.11 -27.57
C PRO A 302 0.95 1.87 -27.82
N GLY A 303 -0.34 2.08 -28.05
CA GLY A 303 -1.28 1.02 -28.44
C GLY A 303 -1.47 -0.09 -27.39
N SER A 304 -1.06 0.15 -26.15
CA SER A 304 -1.03 -0.87 -25.10
C SER A 304 -2.02 -0.54 -24.00
N GLY A 305 -2.75 -1.56 -23.54
CA GLY A 305 -3.60 -1.51 -22.37
C GLY A 305 -2.97 -2.25 -21.20
N HIS A 306 -3.70 -2.37 -20.09
CA HIS A 306 -3.19 -2.96 -18.86
C HIS A 306 -2.62 -4.38 -19.04
N ASN A 307 -3.35 -5.24 -19.74
CA ASN A 307 -2.95 -6.62 -19.96
C ASN A 307 -2.02 -6.78 -21.16
N SER A 308 -2.22 -6.00 -22.23
CA SER A 308 -1.48 -6.21 -23.49
C SER A 308 -0.08 -5.61 -23.50
N ILE A 309 0.31 -4.87 -22.46
CA ILE A 309 1.64 -4.26 -22.35
C ILE A 309 2.79 -5.30 -22.37
N VAL A 310 2.51 -6.56 -22.03
CA VAL A 310 3.48 -7.66 -22.03
C VAL A 310 3.59 -8.37 -23.39
N ASP A 311 2.67 -8.09 -24.33
CA ASP A 311 2.55 -8.82 -25.59
C ASP A 311 3.55 -8.30 -26.65
N MET A 312 4.81 -8.72 -26.55
CA MET A 312 5.91 -8.19 -27.37
C MET A 312 6.23 -9.00 -28.64
N ASP A 313 5.57 -10.15 -28.84
CA ASP A 313 5.82 -11.04 -29.96
C ASP A 313 4.88 -10.75 -31.12
N ALA A 314 5.34 -9.94 -32.09
CA ALA A 314 4.55 -9.51 -33.24
C ALA A 314 3.98 -10.69 -34.07
N GLU A 315 4.70 -11.81 -34.12
CA GLU A 315 4.26 -12.98 -34.89
C GLU A 315 3.01 -13.66 -34.34
N LEU A 316 2.59 -13.34 -33.11
CA LEU A 316 1.36 -13.85 -32.50
C LEU A 316 0.10 -13.10 -32.96
N PHE A 317 0.25 -11.99 -33.68
CA PHE A 317 -0.85 -11.13 -34.10
C PHE A 317 -1.14 -11.23 -35.59
N GLU A 318 -2.41 -11.10 -35.97
CA GLU A 318 -2.82 -11.19 -37.38
C GLU A 318 -2.81 -9.81 -38.06
N THR A 319 -3.24 -8.76 -37.36
CA THR A 319 -3.39 -7.43 -37.96
C THR A 319 -2.08 -6.64 -37.93
N LEU A 320 -1.84 -5.83 -38.97
CA LEU A 320 -0.64 -5.00 -39.05
C LEU A 320 -0.52 -4.04 -37.86
N ALA A 321 -1.63 -3.43 -37.43
CA ALA A 321 -1.64 -2.50 -36.30
C ALA A 321 -1.23 -3.16 -34.97
N GLU A 322 -1.64 -4.40 -34.74
CA GLU A 322 -1.24 -5.17 -33.54
C GLU A 322 0.23 -5.58 -33.60
N LYS A 323 0.73 -5.96 -34.79
CA LYS A 323 2.15 -6.25 -35.01
C LYS A 323 3.02 -5.03 -34.72
N GLU A 324 2.67 -3.88 -35.30
CA GLU A 324 3.36 -2.61 -35.05
C GLU A 324 3.33 -2.23 -33.55
N SER A 325 2.19 -2.46 -32.88
CA SER A 325 2.08 -2.23 -31.43
C SER A 325 2.97 -3.17 -30.62
N ALA A 326 3.06 -4.46 -30.97
CA ALA A 326 3.94 -5.42 -30.32
C ALA A 326 5.42 -5.07 -30.50
N GLU A 327 5.82 -4.65 -31.70
CA GLU A 327 7.18 -4.17 -31.99
C GLU A 327 7.51 -2.88 -31.20
N ALA A 328 6.55 -1.96 -31.10
CA ALA A 328 6.69 -0.75 -30.29
C ALA A 328 6.86 -1.09 -28.79
N ARG A 329 6.04 -2.00 -28.24
CA ARG A 329 6.18 -2.52 -26.87
C ARG A 329 7.57 -3.09 -26.64
N ARG A 330 8.02 -3.95 -27.55
CA ARG A 330 9.35 -4.57 -27.51
C ARG A 330 10.47 -3.54 -27.53
N LYS A 331 10.35 -2.52 -28.38
CA LYS A 331 11.32 -1.42 -28.44
C LYS A 331 11.38 -0.65 -27.11
N VAL A 332 10.24 -0.22 -26.59
CA VAL A 332 10.18 0.56 -25.32
C VAL A 332 10.73 -0.26 -24.15
N PHE A 333 10.43 -1.56 -24.08
CA PHE A 333 11.01 -2.43 -23.05
C PHE A 333 12.53 -2.56 -23.16
N ARG A 334 13.09 -2.69 -24.37
CA ARG A 334 14.55 -2.69 -24.57
C ARG A 334 15.18 -1.36 -24.13
N ASP A 335 14.56 -0.25 -24.47
CA ASP A 335 15.00 1.08 -24.07
C ASP A 335 15.01 1.20 -22.53
N ALA A 336 13.97 0.69 -21.85
CA ALA A 336 13.86 0.65 -20.39
C ALA A 336 14.98 -0.14 -19.68
N LEU A 337 15.56 -1.16 -20.33
CA LEU A 337 16.68 -1.93 -19.79
C LEU A 337 18.02 -1.18 -19.82
N SER A 338 18.09 -0.03 -20.48
CA SER A 338 19.32 0.74 -20.64
C SER A 338 19.22 2.20 -20.20
N VAL A 339 18.01 2.76 -20.12
CA VAL A 339 17.75 4.16 -19.77
C VAL A 339 18.45 4.59 -18.49
N THR A 340 18.98 5.82 -18.48
CA THR A 340 19.56 6.42 -17.28
C THR A 340 18.60 7.43 -16.65
N ALA A 341 18.62 7.52 -15.32
CA ALA A 341 17.85 8.54 -14.62
C ALA A 341 18.37 9.94 -14.96
N GLY A 342 17.47 10.87 -15.28
CA GLY A 342 17.81 12.27 -15.56
C GLY A 342 17.96 12.64 -17.04
N GLU A 343 17.81 11.71 -17.98
CA GLU A 343 17.80 12.04 -19.42
C GLU A 343 16.58 12.92 -19.80
N PRO A 344 16.79 14.09 -20.43
CA PRO A 344 15.72 14.96 -20.88
C PRO A 344 14.94 14.31 -22.02
N GLY A 345 13.71 13.85 -21.72
CA GLY A 345 12.83 13.19 -22.70
C GLY A 345 11.97 12.08 -22.11
N HIS A 346 12.34 11.54 -20.94
CA HIS A 346 11.60 10.45 -20.29
C HIS A 346 10.72 10.90 -19.09
N LEU A 347 10.22 12.13 -19.18
CA LEU A 347 9.24 12.71 -18.27
C LEU A 347 8.23 13.51 -19.10
N PHE A 348 7.34 12.80 -19.80
CA PHE A 348 6.13 13.41 -20.37
C PHE A 348 5.04 13.47 -19.29
N GLY A 349 4.34 14.60 -19.21
CA GLY A 349 3.47 14.99 -18.06
C GLY A 349 4.05 16.11 -17.20
N ARG A 350 4.73 17.10 -17.81
CA ARG A 350 5.36 18.25 -17.13
C ARG A 350 4.43 19.11 -16.25
N ASP A 351 3.11 18.95 -16.36
CA ASP A 351 2.16 19.80 -15.64
C ASP A 351 1.89 19.34 -14.19
N GLU A 352 2.28 18.11 -13.81
CA GLU A 352 2.05 17.61 -12.45
C GLU A 352 3.29 16.90 -11.87
N ARG A 353 4.47 17.51 -11.98
CA ARG A 353 5.48 17.19 -10.94
C ARG A 353 4.85 17.54 -9.62
N LEU A 354 4.62 16.53 -8.77
CA LEU A 354 4.18 16.75 -7.41
C LEU A 354 5.08 17.84 -6.80
N VAL A 355 4.48 18.99 -6.47
CA VAL A 355 5.24 20.10 -5.90
C VAL A 355 5.67 19.67 -4.51
N VAL A 356 6.93 19.23 -4.39
CA VAL A 356 7.51 18.89 -3.09
C VAL A 356 7.74 20.19 -2.33
N GLU A 357 7.19 20.28 -1.12
CA GLU A 357 7.27 21.45 -0.24
C GLU A 357 8.00 21.04 1.06
N PRO A 358 9.34 20.91 1.01
CA PRO A 358 10.13 20.41 2.13
C PRO A 358 10.26 21.39 3.29
N ASP A 359 9.87 22.65 3.08
CA ASP A 359 9.90 23.73 4.07
C ASP A 359 8.65 23.77 4.97
N VAL A 360 7.61 23.01 4.62
CA VAL A 360 6.44 22.80 5.49
C VAL A 360 6.88 21.97 6.70
N THR A 361 6.74 22.55 7.89
CA THR A 361 7.13 21.94 9.17
C THR A 361 6.01 21.09 9.75
N ASP A 362 4.76 21.45 9.48
CA ASP A 362 3.59 20.84 10.09
C ASP A 362 2.46 20.70 9.06
N LEU A 363 1.85 19.52 9.01
CA LEU A 363 0.65 19.27 8.22
C LEU A 363 -0.46 18.81 9.14
N ILE A 364 -1.64 19.40 9.02
CA ILE A 364 -2.78 19.06 9.88
C ILE A 364 -3.90 18.47 9.03
N PHE A 365 -4.21 17.19 9.25
CA PHE A 365 -5.40 16.54 8.72
C PHE A 365 -6.60 16.95 9.54
N ILE A 366 -7.65 17.47 8.89
CA ILE A 366 -8.89 17.87 9.57
C ILE A 366 -10.04 17.14 8.89
N ILE A 367 -10.50 16.07 9.54
CA ILE A 367 -11.38 15.06 8.94
C ILE A 367 -12.75 15.08 9.61
N HIS A 368 -13.77 15.17 8.77
CA HIS A 368 -15.17 15.26 9.18
C HIS A 368 -15.82 13.90 9.42
N GLY A 369 -16.99 13.95 10.07
CA GLY A 369 -17.89 12.82 10.24
C GLY A 369 -18.81 12.56 9.04
N ILE A 370 -19.73 11.63 9.20
CA ILE A 370 -20.43 10.97 8.08
C ILE A 370 -21.55 11.76 7.40
N ARG A 371 -22.04 12.81 8.05
CA ARG A 371 -23.21 13.60 7.62
C ARG A 371 -22.86 15.07 7.38
N ASP A 372 -21.59 15.37 7.14
CA ASP A 372 -21.09 16.73 7.03
C ASP A 372 -20.37 16.92 5.69
N GLU A 373 -20.67 18.01 5.00
CA GLU A 373 -19.95 18.44 3.79
C GLU A 373 -18.55 19.01 4.12
N GLY A 374 -18.20 19.08 5.41
CA GLY A 374 -16.88 19.45 5.89
C GLY A 374 -16.62 20.95 5.87
N TYR A 375 -17.63 21.82 5.82
CA TYR A 375 -17.38 23.27 5.77
C TYR A 375 -16.62 23.80 6.99
N TRP A 376 -16.84 23.22 8.17
CA TRP A 376 -16.11 23.61 9.38
C TRP A 376 -14.63 23.24 9.31
N THR A 377 -14.25 22.17 8.59
CA THR A 377 -12.84 21.75 8.51
C THR A 377 -11.99 22.85 7.88
N LYS A 378 -12.53 23.53 6.86
CA LYS A 378 -11.93 24.70 6.22
C LYS A 378 -11.84 25.92 7.15
N LYS A 379 -12.75 26.07 8.11
CA LYS A 379 -12.71 27.15 9.10
C LYS A 379 -11.59 26.91 10.12
N ILE A 380 -11.53 25.71 10.68
CA ILE A 380 -10.44 25.31 11.60
C ILE A 380 -9.09 25.37 10.86
N ALA A 381 -9.00 24.89 9.63
CA ALA A 381 -7.78 24.99 8.82
C ALA A 381 -7.29 26.44 8.68
N ARG A 382 -8.20 27.38 8.40
CA ARG A 382 -7.87 28.81 8.32
C ARG A 382 -7.42 29.35 9.66
N ARG A 383 -8.09 29.01 10.76
CA ARG A 383 -7.72 29.45 12.11
C ARG A 383 -6.33 28.95 12.49
N VAL A 384 -6.05 27.66 12.30
CA VAL A 384 -4.76 27.08 12.66
C VAL A 384 -3.62 27.64 11.81
N LYS A 385 -3.84 27.87 10.50
CA LYS A 385 -2.84 28.56 9.67
C LYS A 385 -2.60 30.00 10.13
N SER A 386 -3.66 30.73 10.49
CA SER A 386 -3.54 32.10 11.00
C SER A 386 -2.76 32.15 12.31
N LEU A 387 -3.06 31.27 13.28
CA LEU A 387 -2.29 31.16 14.53
C LEU A 387 -0.85 30.72 14.25
N GLY A 388 -0.66 29.71 13.39
CA GLY A 388 0.64 29.20 12.97
C GLY A 388 1.56 30.26 12.37
N SER A 389 1.01 31.17 11.57
CA SER A 389 1.76 32.26 10.93
C SER A 389 2.37 33.26 11.92
N GLN A 390 1.94 33.25 13.17
CA GLN A 390 2.54 34.07 14.23
C GLN A 390 3.87 33.48 14.74
N PHE A 391 4.15 32.22 14.45
CA PHE A 391 5.39 31.54 14.82
C PHE A 391 6.36 31.54 13.63
N THR A 392 7.50 32.21 13.78
CA THR A 392 8.50 32.39 12.70
C THR A 392 9.19 31.10 12.25
N ASN A 393 9.14 30.05 13.07
CA ASN A 393 9.77 28.76 12.82
C ASN A 393 8.80 27.67 12.36
N ARG A 394 7.53 28.01 12.06
CA ARG A 394 6.52 27.05 11.60
C ARG A 394 5.90 27.46 10.29
N LYS A 395 5.84 26.51 9.35
CA LYS A 395 5.09 26.63 8.11
C LYS A 395 4.03 25.54 8.09
N ILE A 396 2.76 25.93 8.23
CA ILE A 396 1.64 25.01 8.41
C ILE A 396 0.88 24.79 7.10
N ALA A 397 0.79 23.53 6.68
CA ALA A 397 -0.14 23.06 5.67
C ALA A 397 -1.36 22.38 6.32
N THR A 398 -2.45 22.24 5.57
CA THR A 398 -3.69 21.59 6.05
C THR A 398 -4.27 20.70 4.97
N GLU A 399 -4.75 19.53 5.36
CA GLU A 399 -5.50 18.61 4.52
C GLU A 399 -6.96 18.54 5.00
N THR A 400 -7.87 19.06 4.19
CA THR A 400 -9.32 19.16 4.49
C THR A 400 -10.17 18.42 3.47
N SER A 401 -9.58 17.48 2.72
CA SER A 401 -10.31 16.65 1.76
C SER A 401 -11.48 15.92 2.42
N THR A 402 -12.52 15.67 1.64
CA THR A 402 -13.72 14.97 2.07
C THR A 402 -13.84 13.63 1.36
N TYR A 403 -14.30 12.60 2.08
CA TYR A 403 -14.72 11.33 1.49
C TYR A 403 -16.21 11.33 1.08
N GLY A 404 -16.84 12.52 1.13
CA GLY A 404 -18.25 12.75 0.82
C GLY A 404 -19.21 12.36 1.94
N TYR A 405 -20.50 12.40 1.62
CA TYR A 405 -21.57 11.96 2.50
C TYR A 405 -21.55 10.42 2.64
N PHE A 406 -21.59 9.92 3.88
CA PHE A 406 -21.63 8.49 4.17
C PHE A 406 -22.90 8.15 4.97
N PRO A 407 -23.93 7.56 4.33
CA PRO A 407 -25.17 7.23 5.03
C PRO A 407 -24.94 6.31 6.23
N MET A 408 -25.65 6.54 7.33
CA MET A 408 -25.49 5.75 8.55
C MET A 408 -25.73 4.24 8.33
N LEU A 409 -26.68 3.85 7.48
CA LEU A 409 -26.92 2.43 7.18
C LEU A 409 -25.76 1.79 6.41
N SER A 410 -24.99 2.56 5.66
CA SER A 410 -23.79 2.08 4.97
C SER A 410 -22.69 1.64 5.94
N PHE A 411 -22.76 2.04 7.23
CA PHE A 411 -21.87 1.49 8.27
C PHE A 411 -22.03 -0.01 8.48
N LEU A 412 -23.21 -0.56 8.17
CA LEU A 412 -23.50 -1.99 8.35
C LEU A 412 -22.98 -2.82 7.18
N ILE A 413 -22.60 -2.18 6.07
CA ILE A 413 -22.11 -2.86 4.87
C ILE A 413 -20.66 -3.31 5.12
N PRO A 414 -20.35 -4.62 4.99
CA PRO A 414 -18.97 -5.11 5.07
C PRO A 414 -18.03 -4.33 4.15
N GLY A 415 -16.87 -3.93 4.66
CA GLY A 415 -15.88 -3.21 3.88
C GLY A 415 -16.10 -1.71 3.70
N ALA A 416 -17.32 -1.20 3.85
CA ALA A 416 -17.61 0.22 3.58
C ALA A 416 -16.84 1.16 4.52
N ARG A 417 -16.62 0.76 5.78
CA ARG A 417 -15.77 1.51 6.72
C ARG A 417 -14.29 1.43 6.33
N GLN A 418 -13.84 0.25 5.90
CA GLN A 418 -12.45 0.05 5.48
C GLN A 418 -12.12 0.92 4.27
N GLU A 419 -13.03 1.07 3.32
CA GLU A 419 -12.87 1.98 2.17
C GLU A 419 -12.59 3.43 2.59
N LYS A 420 -13.20 3.92 3.68
CA LYS A 420 -12.95 5.28 4.19
C LYS A 420 -11.60 5.40 4.88
N VAL A 421 -11.13 4.32 5.51
CA VAL A 421 -9.77 4.25 6.08
C VAL A 421 -8.75 4.23 4.94
N GLU A 422 -8.97 3.41 3.92
CA GLU A 422 -8.15 3.34 2.71
C GLU A 422 -8.07 4.70 2.00
N TRP A 423 -9.20 5.41 1.87
CA TRP A 423 -9.22 6.79 1.36
C TRP A 423 -8.33 7.72 2.18
N LEU A 424 -8.42 7.68 3.51
CA LEU A 424 -7.58 8.51 4.38
C LEU A 424 -6.10 8.17 4.16
N MET A 425 -5.78 6.89 4.01
CA MET A 425 -4.40 6.43 3.84
C MET A 425 -3.80 6.75 2.47
N ASP A 426 -4.62 6.76 1.43
CA ASP A 426 -4.23 7.29 0.13
C ASP A 426 -3.89 8.79 0.20
N LYS A 427 -4.66 9.58 0.97
CA LYS A 427 -4.35 11.00 1.23
C LYS A 427 -3.09 11.17 2.07
N PHE A 428 -2.92 10.34 3.10
CA PHE A 428 -1.74 10.36 3.96
C PHE A 428 -0.45 10.13 3.17
N THR A 429 -0.42 9.13 2.29
CA THR A 429 0.76 8.79 1.47
C THR A 429 1.10 9.88 0.45
N GLN A 430 0.09 10.44 -0.24
CA GLN A 430 0.30 11.61 -1.12
C GLN A 430 0.86 12.80 -0.35
N ALA A 431 0.29 13.10 0.81
CA ALA A 431 0.78 14.18 1.64
C ALA A 431 2.21 13.92 2.15
N LYS A 432 2.57 12.67 2.48
CA LYS A 432 3.94 12.32 2.88
C LYS A 432 4.96 12.49 1.76
N ALA A 433 4.57 12.22 0.51
CA ALA A 433 5.41 12.53 -0.66
C ALA A 433 5.56 14.05 -0.83
N ARG A 434 4.47 14.81 -0.65
CA ARG A 434 4.43 16.27 -0.85
C ARG A 434 5.17 17.06 0.23
N TYR A 435 4.96 16.72 1.49
CA TYR A 435 5.48 17.43 2.66
C TYR A 435 6.45 16.53 3.43
N PRO A 436 7.66 16.29 2.88
CA PRO A 436 8.52 15.23 3.37
C PRO A 436 8.98 15.42 4.81
N ASN A 437 9.25 16.65 5.21
CA ASN A 437 9.80 16.96 6.52
C ASN A 437 8.74 17.31 7.57
N ALA A 438 7.47 17.36 7.18
CA ALA A 438 6.41 17.80 8.06
C ALA A 438 6.05 16.73 9.11
N ILE A 439 5.79 17.20 10.33
CA ILE A 439 5.10 16.43 11.37
C ILE A 439 3.61 16.46 11.04
N PHE A 440 2.96 15.30 11.09
CA PHE A 440 1.56 15.16 10.70
C PHE A 440 0.70 15.20 11.96
N HIS A 441 -0.27 16.09 12.02
CA HIS A 441 -1.23 16.23 13.11
C HIS A 441 -2.62 15.86 12.61
N TYR A 442 -3.53 15.57 13.54
CA TYR A 442 -4.87 15.10 13.19
C TYR A 442 -5.95 15.76 14.04
N VAL A 443 -7.03 16.19 13.40
CA VAL A 443 -8.28 16.60 14.02
C VAL A 443 -9.39 15.75 13.44
N GLY A 444 -10.00 14.90 14.26
CA GLY A 444 -11.06 13.98 13.86
C GLY A 444 -12.37 14.30 14.54
N HIS A 445 -13.45 14.39 13.76
CA HIS A 445 -14.80 14.44 14.29
C HIS A 445 -15.55 13.15 14.00
N SER A 446 -16.30 12.62 14.98
CA SER A 446 -17.21 11.50 14.77
C SER A 446 -16.50 10.32 14.09
N HIS A 447 -16.97 9.84 12.94
CA HIS A 447 -16.30 8.78 12.16
C HIS A 447 -14.85 9.10 11.78
N GLY A 448 -14.47 10.36 11.64
CA GLY A 448 -13.07 10.77 11.47
C GLY A 448 -12.17 10.29 12.61
N THR A 449 -12.68 10.10 13.83
CA THR A 449 -11.90 9.52 14.94
C THR A 449 -11.65 8.03 14.73
N TYR A 450 -12.66 7.29 14.25
CA TYR A 450 -12.54 5.89 13.88
C TYR A 450 -11.51 5.67 12.77
N LEU A 451 -11.50 6.55 11.75
CA LEU A 451 -10.54 6.43 10.65
C LEU A 451 -9.09 6.45 11.15
N LEU A 452 -8.76 7.37 12.06
CA LEU A 452 -7.41 7.44 12.63
C LEU A 452 -7.09 6.22 13.47
N THR A 453 -7.97 5.81 14.39
CA THR A 453 -7.66 4.67 15.27
C THR A 453 -7.52 3.37 14.49
N ARG A 454 -8.33 3.20 13.44
CA ARG A 454 -8.19 2.06 12.54
C ARG A 454 -6.92 2.14 11.69
N ALA A 455 -6.54 3.33 11.23
CA ALA A 455 -5.26 3.54 10.55
C ALA A 455 -4.05 3.19 11.44
N LEU A 456 -4.10 3.52 12.74
CA LEU A 456 -3.04 3.15 13.68
C LEU A 456 -2.92 1.63 13.85
N GLN A 457 -4.05 0.91 13.88
CA GLN A 457 -4.06 -0.56 13.98
C GLN A 457 -3.54 -1.25 12.71
N ASP A 458 -4.01 -0.81 11.54
CA ASP A 458 -3.81 -1.55 10.28
C ASP A 458 -2.50 -1.20 9.57
N TYR A 459 -1.92 -0.02 9.83
CA TYR A 459 -0.78 0.51 9.06
C TYR A 459 0.40 0.82 10.01
N PRO A 460 1.34 -0.10 10.21
CA PRO A 460 2.44 0.05 11.18
C PRO A 460 3.29 1.31 11.04
N SER A 461 3.44 1.86 9.82
CA SER A 461 4.29 3.03 9.55
C SER A 461 3.57 4.37 9.67
N VAL A 462 2.31 4.38 10.11
CA VAL A 462 1.53 5.61 10.29
C VAL A 462 1.84 6.24 11.64
N GLU A 463 2.21 7.52 11.61
CA GLU A 463 2.55 8.30 12.79
C GLU A 463 1.91 9.67 12.71
N PHE A 464 1.44 10.17 13.86
CA PHE A 464 0.94 11.51 14.04
C PHE A 464 1.57 12.14 15.28
N GLY A 465 1.71 13.47 15.30
CA GLY A 465 2.13 14.21 16.47
C GLY A 465 0.96 14.40 17.43
N GLN A 466 0.33 15.56 17.31
CA GLN A 466 -0.84 15.94 18.11
C GLN A 466 -2.12 15.46 17.44
N VAL A 467 -2.98 14.81 18.21
CA VAL A 467 -4.28 14.30 17.78
C VAL A 467 -5.39 14.95 18.61
N VAL A 468 -6.40 15.52 17.95
CA VAL A 468 -7.59 16.10 18.59
C VAL A 468 -8.83 15.36 18.12
N PHE A 469 -9.60 14.82 19.06
CA PHE A 469 -10.87 14.15 18.80
C PHE A 469 -12.04 14.95 19.34
N ALA A 470 -13.08 15.06 18.52
CA ALA A 470 -14.35 15.68 18.85
C ALA A 470 -15.49 14.69 18.57
N GLY A 471 -16.37 14.44 19.55
CA GLY A 471 -17.50 13.52 19.38
C GLY A 471 -17.05 12.11 18.99
N SER A 472 -15.97 11.60 19.61
CA SER A 472 -15.34 10.33 19.24
C SER A 472 -16.30 9.14 19.28
N VAL A 473 -16.29 8.33 18.23
CA VAL A 473 -17.04 7.06 18.13
C VAL A 473 -16.17 5.83 18.43
N VAL A 474 -14.98 6.04 18.97
CA VAL A 474 -14.03 4.97 19.31
C VAL A 474 -14.46 4.29 20.61
N ARG A 475 -14.17 2.99 20.75
CA ARG A 475 -14.31 2.26 22.02
C ARG A 475 -13.53 2.92 23.14
N LYS A 476 -14.07 2.90 24.36
CA LYS A 476 -13.41 3.53 25.50
C LYS A 476 -12.14 2.79 25.90
N GLU A 477 -12.09 1.49 25.63
CA GLU A 477 -11.00 0.57 25.92
C GLU A 477 -9.94 0.53 24.82
N PHE A 478 -9.96 1.48 23.87
CA PHE A 478 -8.91 1.58 22.87
C PHE A 478 -7.55 1.76 23.55
N GLU A 479 -6.64 0.83 23.24
CA GLU A 479 -5.34 0.65 23.90
C GLU A 479 -4.32 1.70 23.47
N TRP A 480 -4.52 2.95 23.91
CA TRP A 480 -3.68 4.08 23.51
C TRP A 480 -2.20 3.89 23.89
N HIS A 481 -1.87 3.15 24.97
CA HIS A 481 -0.47 2.86 25.36
C HIS A 481 0.33 2.16 24.26
N LYS A 482 -0.32 1.45 23.33
CA LYS A 482 0.36 0.82 22.19
C LYS A 482 0.91 1.84 21.19
N TYR A 483 0.32 3.03 21.16
CA TYR A 483 0.60 4.06 20.17
C TYR A 483 1.21 5.34 20.78
N VAL A 484 0.95 5.64 22.06
CA VAL A 484 1.45 6.84 22.75
C VAL A 484 2.64 6.47 23.64
N PRO A 485 3.78 7.19 23.59
CA PRO A 485 4.08 8.36 22.75
C PRO A 485 4.72 8.01 21.39
N THR A 486 4.83 6.73 21.04
CA THR A 486 5.71 6.25 19.96
C THR A 486 5.25 6.62 18.55
N ARG A 487 3.95 6.48 18.28
CA ARG A 487 3.31 6.76 16.99
C ARG A 487 2.32 7.92 17.06
N VAL A 488 1.91 8.29 18.28
CA VAL A 488 1.09 9.46 18.58
C VAL A 488 1.73 10.19 19.75
N SER A 489 2.16 11.44 19.57
CA SER A 489 2.81 12.19 20.66
C SER A 489 1.86 12.48 21.82
N ALA A 490 0.66 12.95 21.51
CA ALA A 490 -0.40 13.18 22.50
C ALA A 490 -1.79 13.22 21.86
N VAL A 491 -2.81 12.95 22.67
CA VAL A 491 -4.22 12.93 22.29
C VAL A 491 -5.02 13.88 23.18
N LEU A 492 -5.78 14.77 22.55
CA LEU A 492 -6.78 15.62 23.17
C LEU A 492 -8.17 15.09 22.80
N ASN A 493 -8.95 14.58 23.75
CA ASN A 493 -10.32 14.12 23.48
C ASN A 493 -11.34 15.06 24.12
N TYR A 494 -12.10 15.79 23.30
CA TYR A 494 -13.24 16.57 23.72
C TYR A 494 -14.44 15.67 23.97
N VAL A 495 -15.01 15.77 25.18
CA VAL A 495 -16.17 14.99 25.60
C VAL A 495 -17.36 15.93 25.78
N ALA A 496 -18.47 15.67 25.07
CA ALA A 496 -19.64 16.55 25.10
C ALA A 496 -20.72 16.04 26.07
N SER A 497 -21.37 16.97 26.78
CA SER A 497 -22.32 16.66 27.86
C SER A 497 -23.63 16.00 27.38
N ALA A 498 -24.03 16.23 26.13
CA ALA A 498 -25.29 15.73 25.56
C ALA A 498 -25.10 15.13 24.15
N ASP A 499 -24.12 14.24 23.96
CA ASP A 499 -23.92 13.53 22.70
C ASP A 499 -24.80 12.27 22.57
N TRP A 500 -26.07 12.48 22.17
CA TRP A 500 -27.06 11.41 22.06
C TRP A 500 -26.81 10.47 20.85
N VAL A 501 -26.10 10.96 19.82
CA VAL A 501 -25.76 10.17 18.61
C VAL A 501 -24.78 9.05 18.98
N VAL A 502 -23.83 9.34 19.87
CA VAL A 502 -22.87 8.37 20.40
C VAL A 502 -23.45 7.55 21.56
N ALA A 503 -24.43 8.09 22.30
CA ALA A 503 -25.04 7.42 23.46
C ALA A 503 -26.02 6.29 23.11
N PHE A 504 -26.69 6.32 21.95
CA PHE A 504 -27.67 5.29 21.57
C PHE A 504 -27.19 4.32 20.48
N PHE A 505 -26.58 4.80 19.40
CA PHE A 505 -26.26 3.94 18.25
C PHE A 505 -24.97 3.11 18.47
N PRO A 506 -23.82 3.68 18.87
CA PRO A 506 -22.65 2.90 19.28
C PRO A 506 -22.89 2.06 20.52
N LYS A 507 -23.57 2.57 21.55
CA LYS A 507 -23.79 1.85 22.82
C LYS A 507 -24.67 0.60 22.67
N ALA A 508 -25.65 0.62 21.76
CA ALA A 508 -26.47 -0.54 21.41
C ALA A 508 -25.71 -1.60 20.58
N LEU A 509 -24.67 -1.20 19.84
CA LEU A 509 -23.82 -2.10 19.04
C LEU A 509 -22.61 -2.62 19.85
N GLU A 510 -22.11 -1.82 20.79
CA GLU A 510 -21.07 -2.13 21.77
C GLU A 510 -21.55 -3.23 22.74
N SER A 511 -22.80 -3.15 23.22
CA SER A 511 -23.41 -4.18 24.08
C SER A 511 -23.67 -5.51 23.39
N LEU A 512 -23.72 -5.53 22.05
CA LEU A 512 -23.82 -6.77 21.26
C LEU A 512 -22.44 -7.31 20.83
N ASN A 513 -21.35 -6.59 21.12
CA ASN A 513 -19.97 -6.87 20.67
C ASN A 513 -19.83 -7.10 19.14
N VAL A 514 -20.74 -6.53 18.33
CA VAL A 514 -20.81 -6.79 16.89
C VAL A 514 -19.96 -5.80 16.09
N GLN A 515 -19.52 -4.67 16.67
CA GLN A 515 -18.81 -3.61 15.92
C GLN A 515 -17.70 -2.89 16.69
N ASP A 516 -16.65 -2.47 15.98
CA ASP A 516 -15.48 -1.75 16.49
C ASP A 516 -15.73 -0.24 16.72
N LEU A 517 -16.87 0.08 17.34
CA LEU A 517 -17.32 1.43 17.68
C LEU A 517 -17.68 1.47 19.18
N GLY A 518 -17.62 2.66 19.78
CA GLY A 518 -18.02 2.83 21.18
C GLY A 518 -18.23 4.29 21.58
N SER A 519 -18.21 4.52 22.88
CA SER A 519 -18.78 5.73 23.50
C SER A 519 -17.78 6.78 24.00
N ALA A 520 -16.52 6.76 23.53
CA ALA A 520 -15.46 7.62 24.04
C ALA A 520 -15.73 9.15 23.90
N GLY A 521 -16.55 9.58 22.94
CA GLY A 521 -16.97 10.98 22.78
C GLY A 521 -17.96 11.48 23.84
N HIS A 522 -18.60 10.57 24.58
CA HIS A 522 -19.51 10.87 25.68
C HIS A 522 -18.95 10.48 27.05
N ALA A 523 -18.27 9.33 27.14
CA ALA A 523 -17.76 8.80 28.40
C ALA A 523 -16.25 9.00 28.61
N GLY A 524 -15.52 9.47 27.59
CA GLY A 524 -14.06 9.49 27.57
C GLY A 524 -13.44 8.09 27.42
N PHE A 525 -12.11 8.06 27.16
CA PHE A 525 -11.33 6.81 27.16
C PHE A 525 -11.09 6.31 28.58
N SER A 526 -11.12 4.99 28.76
CA SER A 526 -10.94 4.30 30.05
C SER A 526 -9.48 4.29 30.50
N GLU A 527 -8.54 4.30 29.55
CA GLU A 527 -7.11 4.32 29.84
C GLU A 527 -6.66 5.73 30.31
N SER A 528 -5.94 5.80 31.43
CA SER A 528 -5.22 6.99 31.86
C SER A 528 -3.74 6.81 31.52
N ILE A 529 -3.30 7.37 30.39
CA ILE A 529 -1.86 7.57 30.12
C ILE A 529 -1.51 8.90 30.76
N ASP A 530 -0.39 8.96 31.48
CA ASP A 530 0.23 10.14 32.12
C ASP A 530 -0.48 11.46 31.76
N ASN A 531 -1.06 12.15 32.77
CA ASN A 531 -2.06 13.23 32.65
C ASN A 531 -1.72 14.37 31.68
N GLN A 532 -0.49 14.44 31.16
CA GLN A 532 -0.01 15.40 30.16
C GLN A 532 -0.07 14.92 28.70
N ARG A 533 -0.26 13.62 28.42
CA ARG A 533 -0.19 13.05 27.05
C ARG A 533 -1.50 12.51 26.52
N LEU A 534 -2.41 12.07 27.40
CA LEU A 534 -3.81 11.86 27.05
C LEU A 534 -4.65 12.87 27.82
N ILE A 535 -4.80 14.05 27.21
CA ILE A 535 -5.49 15.16 27.84
C ILE A 535 -6.97 15.02 27.51
N ARG A 536 -7.81 14.90 28.55
CA ARG A 536 -9.23 15.19 28.40
C ARG A 536 -9.34 16.70 28.36
N ALA A 537 -9.71 17.27 27.21
CA ALA A 537 -9.87 18.72 27.08
C ALA A 537 -10.98 19.18 28.03
N ARG A 538 -10.64 20.09 28.94
CA ARG A 538 -11.54 20.65 29.95
C ARG A 538 -11.88 22.07 29.46
N ALA A 539 -13.15 22.41 29.34
CA ALA A 539 -13.51 23.81 29.14
C ALA A 539 -12.98 24.60 30.35
N VAL A 540 -12.18 25.64 30.11
CA VAL A 540 -11.71 26.54 31.16
C VAL A 540 -12.69 27.72 31.18
N ASP A 541 -13.62 27.69 32.13
CA ASP A 541 -14.29 28.91 32.59
C ASP A 541 -13.65 29.34 33.91
N GLU A 542 -13.42 30.65 34.04
CA GLU A 542 -12.52 31.30 35.00
C GLU A 542 -12.97 31.21 36.48
N TYR A 543 -14.03 30.46 36.81
CA TYR A 543 -14.54 30.38 38.17
C TYR A 543 -15.30 29.05 38.41
N TYR A 544 -14.91 28.37 39.49
CA TYR A 544 -15.56 27.20 40.14
C TYR A 544 -15.21 25.77 39.65
N GLU A 545 -14.95 24.95 40.68
CA GLU A 545 -14.88 23.48 40.80
C GLU A 545 -15.00 22.58 39.55
N ALA A 546 -14.02 21.67 39.45
CA ALA A 546 -13.86 20.68 38.39
C ALA A 546 -15.10 19.79 38.14
N SER A 547 -15.89 20.11 37.11
CA SER A 547 -16.86 19.22 36.45
C SER A 547 -17.16 19.73 35.02
N SER A 548 -17.25 18.98 33.92
CA SER A 548 -16.67 17.70 33.49
C SER A 548 -16.81 17.45 31.95
N PHE A 549 -17.31 18.40 31.14
CA PHE A 549 -17.66 18.19 29.71
C PHE A 549 -17.71 19.50 28.91
N VAL A 550 -17.53 19.45 27.58
CA VAL A 550 -17.96 20.55 26.67
C VAL A 550 -19.48 20.59 26.65
N SER A 551 -20.07 21.74 26.96
CA SER A 551 -21.53 21.88 26.98
C SER A 551 -22.11 21.78 25.56
N GLY A 552 -22.97 20.79 25.32
CA GLY A 552 -23.71 20.65 24.06
C GLY A 552 -23.71 19.25 23.48
N GLY A 553 -24.13 19.15 22.21
CA GLY A 553 -24.27 17.88 21.49
C GLY A 553 -23.02 17.42 20.73
N HIS A 554 -23.22 16.47 19.81
CA HIS A 554 -22.15 15.79 19.04
C HIS A 554 -21.14 16.71 18.32
N GLY A 555 -21.55 17.93 17.97
CA GLY A 555 -20.70 18.94 17.30
C GLY A 555 -20.22 20.07 18.21
N ALA A 556 -20.46 20.02 19.52
CA ALA A 556 -20.17 21.14 20.43
C ALA A 556 -18.69 21.54 20.42
N ALA A 557 -17.79 20.56 20.37
CA ALA A 557 -16.35 20.78 20.30
C ALA A 557 -15.86 21.37 18.95
N LEU A 558 -16.75 21.51 17.95
CA LEU A 558 -16.42 22.14 16.67
C LEU A 558 -16.77 23.63 16.64
N GLN A 559 -17.45 24.13 17.66
CA GLN A 559 -17.84 25.55 17.73
C GLN A 559 -16.61 26.44 17.89
N GLU A 560 -16.69 27.65 17.33
CA GLU A 560 -15.58 28.62 17.28
C GLU A 560 -14.98 28.93 18.65
N GLN A 561 -15.81 28.93 19.70
CA GLN A 561 -15.41 29.14 21.10
C GLN A 561 -14.37 28.12 21.59
N MET A 562 -14.29 26.96 20.95
CA MET A 562 -13.40 25.86 21.33
C MET A 562 -12.10 25.82 20.51
N TRP A 563 -11.94 26.68 19.49
CA TRP A 563 -10.80 26.56 18.57
C TRP A 563 -9.47 27.00 19.16
N ASP A 564 -9.50 27.91 20.14
CA ASP A 564 -8.31 28.46 20.79
C ASP A 564 -7.98 27.78 22.14
N ASN A 565 -8.83 26.84 22.58
CA ASN A 565 -8.62 25.97 23.74
C ASN A 565 -7.80 24.74 23.37
#